data_AF-A0A6C0ENB4-F1
#
_entry.id   AF-A0A6C0ENB4-F1
#
_cell.length_a   1.000
_cell.length_b   1.000
_cell.length_c   1.000
_cell.angle_alpha   90.00
_cell.angle_beta   90.00
_cell.angle_gamma   90.00
#
_symmetry.space_group_name_H-M   'P 1'
#
loop_
_entity.id
_entity.type
_entity.pdbx_description
1 polymer ?
#
loop_
_entity_poly.entity_id
_entity_poly.type
_entity_poly.pdbx_seq_one_letter_code
_entity_poly.pdbx_strand_id
1 'polypeptide(L)'
;MNNTQYATQNNLLLNTLLQYYGSDDNLSKILSIINGHSRESLRLIDWFVTNYAKAKFIGYDLKDKHGRVKRFKVYIDYKLKLKAYSKKRFDPFCRWDRIVIPYKNELHIQTTIGQLNFFKWALENKILDYIREHLDEIENDMNRRNSTSKNRVIKKKIKTRKKRQELSCSATKSIRKEEVEIVVKFD
;
A
#
# COMPACT_ATOMS: atom_id res chain seq x y z
N MET A 1 -31.41 -6.09 -15.51
CA MET A 1 -31.44 -7.05 -14.38
C MET A 1 -30.02 -7.49 -14.02
N ASN A 2 -29.17 -6.60 -13.46
CA ASN A 2 -27.79 -6.92 -13.08
C ASN A 2 -27.46 -6.64 -11.61
N ASN A 3 -28.42 -6.26 -10.76
CA ASN A 3 -28.08 -5.74 -9.42
C ASN A 3 -27.88 -6.84 -8.35
N THR A 4 -28.53 -8.00 -8.50
CA THR A 4 -28.54 -9.05 -7.47
C THR A 4 -27.25 -9.87 -7.42
N GLN A 5 -26.58 -10.07 -8.56
CA GLN A 5 -25.34 -10.87 -8.66
C GLN A 5 -24.11 -10.10 -8.14
N TYR A 6 -24.11 -8.77 -8.24
CA TYR A 6 -23.04 -7.92 -7.70
C TYR A 6 -23.11 -7.81 -6.17
N ALA A 7 -24.31 -7.92 -5.59
CA ALA A 7 -24.49 -7.96 -4.14
C ALA A 7 -23.85 -9.22 -3.52
N THR A 8 -24.05 -10.39 -4.12
CA THR A 8 -23.48 -11.66 -3.63
C THR A 8 -21.95 -11.72 -3.74
N GLN A 9 -21.36 -11.21 -4.83
CA GLN A 9 -19.89 -11.17 -4.96
C GLN A 9 -19.22 -10.20 -3.97
N ASN A 10 -19.80 -9.01 -3.77
CA ASN A 10 -19.29 -8.05 -2.78
C ASN A 10 -19.45 -8.58 -1.36
N ASN A 11 -20.57 -9.25 -1.06
CA ASN A 11 -20.79 -9.86 0.25
C ASN A 11 -19.80 -10.99 0.52
N LEU A 12 -19.53 -11.86 -0.46
CA LEU A 12 -18.52 -12.91 -0.32
C LEU A 12 -17.14 -12.32 -0.05
N LEU A 13 -16.72 -11.34 -0.86
CA LEU A 13 -15.45 -10.65 -0.68
C LEU A 13 -15.36 -10.00 0.72
N LEU A 14 -16.42 -9.31 1.13
CA LEU A 14 -16.47 -8.67 2.44
C LEU A 14 -16.36 -9.71 3.58
N ASN A 15 -17.06 -10.83 3.48
CA ASN A 15 -16.98 -11.90 4.47
C ASN A 15 -15.54 -12.45 4.60
N THR A 16 -14.84 -12.66 3.48
CA THR A 16 -13.44 -13.11 3.52
C THR A 16 -12.51 -12.08 4.17
N LEU A 17 -12.77 -10.79 3.94
CA LEU A 17 -12.01 -9.71 4.58
C LEU A 17 -12.29 -9.66 6.08
N LEU A 18 -13.56 -9.74 6.49
CA LEU A 18 -13.95 -9.72 7.89
C LEU A 18 -13.36 -10.92 8.65
N GLN A 19 -13.34 -12.11 8.04
CA GLN A 19 -12.67 -13.28 8.62
C GLN A 19 -11.17 -13.02 8.83
N TYR A 20 -10.48 -12.44 7.85
CA TYR A 20 -9.06 -12.08 7.99
C TYR A 20 -8.81 -11.05 9.10
N TYR A 21 -9.68 -10.04 9.19
CA TYR A 21 -9.55 -8.96 10.17
C TYR A 21 -10.02 -9.34 11.58
N GLY A 22 -10.85 -10.38 11.70
CA GLY A 22 -11.23 -10.98 12.98
C GLY A 22 -10.09 -11.74 13.67
N SER A 23 -9.02 -12.07 12.95
CA SER A 23 -7.85 -12.79 13.47
C SER A 23 -6.68 -11.85 13.81
N ASP A 24 -5.82 -12.28 14.74
CA ASP A 24 -4.48 -11.72 15.03
C ASP A 24 -4.42 -10.20 15.28
N ASP A 25 -5.51 -9.64 15.81
CA ASP A 25 -5.69 -8.21 16.09
C ASP A 25 -5.41 -7.31 14.86
N ASN A 26 -5.55 -7.87 13.65
CA ASN A 26 -5.26 -7.19 12.39
C ASN A 26 -6.11 -5.93 12.22
N LEU A 27 -7.37 -5.98 12.67
CA LEU A 27 -8.26 -4.83 12.60
C LEU A 27 -7.78 -3.68 13.50
N SER A 28 -7.33 -3.98 14.73
CA SER A 28 -6.82 -2.94 15.64
C SER A 28 -5.51 -2.34 15.13
N LYS A 29 -4.62 -3.14 14.52
CA LYS A 29 -3.39 -2.67 13.89
C LYS A 29 -3.66 -1.66 12.76
N ILE A 30 -4.66 -1.89 11.92
CA ILE A 30 -4.97 -0.94 10.85
C ILE A 30 -5.67 0.30 11.40
N LEU A 31 -6.47 0.16 12.46
CA LEU A 31 -7.15 1.28 13.09
C LEU A 31 -6.18 2.25 13.75
N SER A 32 -5.11 1.76 14.39
CA SER A 32 -4.08 2.64 14.97
C SER A 32 -3.42 3.51 13.89
N ILE A 33 -3.24 2.99 12.68
CA ILE A 33 -2.71 3.72 11.52
C ILE A 33 -3.74 4.73 10.98
N ILE A 34 -5.00 4.30 10.81
CA ILE A 34 -6.07 5.14 10.26
C ILE A 34 -6.37 6.32 11.18
N ASN A 35 -6.38 6.10 12.49
CA ASN A 35 -6.64 7.13 13.50
C ASN A 35 -5.39 7.98 13.82
N GLY A 36 -4.23 7.66 13.25
CA GLY A 36 -3.00 8.42 13.45
C GLY A 36 -2.32 8.20 14.79
N HIS A 37 -2.64 7.11 15.50
CA HIS A 37 -1.93 6.70 16.71
C HIS A 37 -0.61 5.99 16.40
N SER A 38 -0.49 5.42 15.20
CA SER A 38 0.76 4.79 14.75
C SER A 38 1.77 5.83 14.25
N ARG A 39 3.06 5.53 14.41
CA ARG A 39 4.17 6.36 13.89
C ARG A 39 4.16 6.38 12.36
N GLU A 40 3.86 5.24 11.73
CA GLU A 40 3.64 5.15 10.30
C GLU A 40 2.24 5.65 9.87
N SER A 41 2.18 6.86 9.34
CA SER A 41 0.92 7.42 8.83
C SER A 41 0.47 6.75 7.52
N LEU A 42 -0.84 6.79 7.25
CA LEU A 42 -1.42 6.36 5.96
C LEU A 42 -0.72 7.00 4.75
N ARG A 43 -0.34 8.28 4.88
CA ARG A 43 0.37 9.03 3.83
C ARG A 43 1.77 8.50 3.59
N LEU A 44 2.49 8.14 4.65
CA LEU A 44 3.83 7.56 4.58
C LEU A 44 3.80 6.20 3.91
N ILE A 45 2.82 5.35 4.25
CA ILE A 45 2.65 4.02 3.65
C ILE A 45 2.32 4.15 2.14
N ASP A 46 1.39 5.03 1.77
CA ASP A 46 1.09 5.34 0.36
C ASP A 46 2.35 5.85 -0.37
N TRP A 47 3.11 6.76 0.24
CA TRP A 47 4.36 7.27 -0.33
C TRP A 47 5.39 6.16 -0.55
N PHE A 48 5.54 5.28 0.44
CA PHE A 48 6.46 4.16 0.37
C PHE A 48 6.17 3.29 -0.85
N VAL A 49 4.93 2.80 -1.01
CA VAL A 49 4.59 1.83 -2.06
C VAL A 49 4.53 2.47 -3.45
N THR A 50 4.11 3.73 -3.56
CA THR A 50 3.92 4.40 -4.85
C THR A 50 5.18 5.10 -5.38
N ASN A 51 6.04 5.59 -4.48
CA ASN A 51 7.17 6.45 -4.83
C ASN A 51 8.51 5.90 -4.35
N TYR A 52 8.68 5.65 -3.06
CA TYR A 52 9.97 5.23 -2.49
C TYR A 52 10.41 3.88 -3.07
N ALA A 53 9.53 2.87 -2.98
CA ALA A 53 9.76 1.53 -3.49
C ALA A 53 10.04 1.52 -5.00
N LYS A 54 9.33 2.38 -5.75
CA LYS A 54 9.52 2.56 -7.19
C LYS A 54 10.92 3.08 -7.52
N ALA A 55 11.40 4.08 -6.78
CA ALA A 55 12.67 4.75 -7.02
C ALA A 55 13.88 3.93 -6.56
N LYS A 56 13.72 3.24 -5.44
CA LYS A 56 14.80 2.46 -4.81
C LYS A 56 14.81 0.99 -5.25
N PHE A 57 13.77 0.52 -5.93
CA PHE A 57 13.58 -0.89 -6.30
C PHE A 57 13.55 -1.79 -5.07
N ILE A 58 12.74 -1.41 -4.08
CA ILE A 58 12.65 -2.15 -2.82
C ILE A 58 12.07 -3.54 -3.05
N GLY A 59 12.83 -4.55 -2.64
CA GLY A 59 12.40 -5.93 -2.58
C GLY A 59 13.15 -6.69 -1.49
N TYR A 60 12.47 -7.68 -0.94
CA TYR A 60 12.95 -8.50 0.16
C TYR A 60 12.34 -9.89 0.08
N ASP A 61 12.83 -10.80 0.91
CA ASP A 61 12.44 -12.20 0.88
C ASP A 61 11.31 -12.46 1.86
N LEU A 62 10.23 -13.05 1.36
CA LEU A 62 9.08 -13.46 2.17
C LEU A 62 9.07 -14.99 2.28
N LYS A 63 8.91 -15.50 3.49
CA LYS A 63 8.66 -16.92 3.74
C LYS A 63 7.16 -17.18 3.67
N ASP A 64 6.76 -18.12 2.83
CA ASP A 64 5.39 -18.62 2.79
C ASP A 64 5.13 -19.58 3.98
N LYS A 65 3.86 -19.95 4.18
CA LYS A 65 3.41 -20.90 5.20
C LYS A 65 4.12 -22.25 5.13
N HIS A 66 4.60 -22.62 3.95
CA HIS A 66 5.36 -23.85 3.69
C HIS A 66 6.89 -23.67 3.81
N GLY A 67 7.36 -22.55 4.36
CA GLY A 67 8.80 -22.25 4.52
C GLY A 67 9.52 -21.86 3.23
N ARG A 68 8.82 -21.84 2.09
CA ARG A 68 9.39 -21.44 0.79
C ARG A 68 9.69 -19.95 0.78
N VAL A 69 10.90 -19.59 0.34
CA VAL A 69 11.31 -18.20 0.21
C VAL A 69 10.89 -17.67 -1.17
N LYS A 70 10.16 -16.56 -1.19
CA LYS A 70 9.74 -15.85 -2.40
C LYS A 70 10.29 -14.43 -2.38
N ARG A 71 10.97 -14.04 -3.45
CA ARG A 71 11.40 -12.66 -3.68
C ARG A 71 10.18 -11.76 -3.91
N PHE A 72 9.94 -10.81 -3.03
CA PHE A 72 8.84 -9.86 -3.11
C PHE A 72 9.34 -8.48 -3.50
N LYS A 73 8.86 -7.97 -4.65
CA LYS A 73 9.22 -6.63 -5.16
C LYS A 73 8.04 -5.69 -4.95
N VAL A 74 8.14 -4.81 -3.96
CA VAL A 74 7.03 -4.00 -3.41
C VAL A 74 6.26 -3.25 -4.51
N TYR A 75 6.95 -2.44 -5.30
CA TYR A 75 6.30 -1.60 -6.33
C TYR A 75 5.69 -2.43 -7.46
N ILE A 76 6.32 -3.54 -7.83
CA ILE A 76 5.82 -4.41 -8.91
C ILE A 76 4.54 -5.11 -8.44
N ASP A 77 4.55 -5.69 -7.24
CA ASP A 77 3.38 -6.37 -6.70
C ASP A 77 2.22 -5.38 -6.49
N TYR A 78 2.49 -4.20 -5.93
CA TYR A 78 1.51 -3.12 -5.80
C TYR A 78 0.83 -2.78 -7.14
N LYS A 79 1.63 -2.68 -8.23
CA LYS A 79 1.11 -2.44 -9.58
C LYS A 79 0.24 -3.59 -10.10
N LEU A 80 0.57 -4.83 -9.76
CA LEU A 80 -0.25 -6.00 -10.09
C LEU A 80 -1.56 -5.99 -9.30
N LYS A 81 -1.55 -5.63 -8.01
CA LYS A 81 -2.76 -5.49 -7.19
C LYS A 81 -3.71 -4.43 -7.72
N LEU A 82 -3.19 -3.27 -8.14
CA LEU A 82 -4.02 -2.24 -8.80
C LEU A 82 -4.68 -2.73 -10.09
N LYS A 83 -4.03 -3.63 -10.85
CA LYS A 83 -4.63 -4.24 -12.05
C LYS A 83 -5.71 -5.26 -11.68
N ALA A 84 -5.43 -6.11 -10.69
CA ALA A 84 -6.35 -7.17 -10.26
C ALA A 84 -7.61 -6.65 -9.57
N TYR A 85 -7.46 -5.67 -8.67
CA TYR A 85 -8.58 -5.16 -7.85
C TYR A 85 -9.24 -3.90 -8.43
N SER A 86 -8.65 -3.26 -9.44
CA SER A 86 -8.89 -1.86 -9.82
C SER A 86 -8.44 -0.85 -8.76
N LYS A 87 -8.24 0.41 -9.18
CA LYS A 87 -7.88 1.51 -8.27
C LYS A 87 -8.93 1.73 -7.17
N LYS A 88 -10.22 1.52 -7.47
CA LYS A 88 -11.32 1.73 -6.52
C LYS A 88 -11.31 0.72 -5.38
N ARG A 89 -10.96 -0.55 -5.65
CA ARG A 89 -10.94 -1.61 -4.63
C ARG A 89 -9.54 -1.91 -4.08
N PHE A 90 -8.59 -1.01 -4.29
CA PHE A 90 -7.25 -1.07 -3.73
C PHE A 90 -6.72 0.35 -3.45
N ASP A 91 -7.58 1.16 -2.83
CA ASP A 91 -7.30 2.54 -2.45
C ASP A 91 -7.01 2.58 -0.94
N PRO A 92 -5.79 2.97 -0.50
CA PRO A 92 -5.51 3.17 0.92
C PRO A 92 -6.42 4.24 1.56
N PHE A 93 -6.95 5.16 0.76
CA PHE A 93 -7.80 6.25 1.24
C PHE A 93 -9.28 5.86 1.16
N CYS A 94 -10.02 6.12 2.24
CA CYS A 94 -11.47 5.86 2.38
C CYS A 94 -12.34 6.80 1.52
N ARG A 95 -12.14 6.80 0.19
CA ARG A 95 -12.71 7.78 -0.76
C ARG A 95 -13.96 7.31 -1.51
N TRP A 96 -14.22 6.01 -1.53
CA TRP A 96 -15.24 5.40 -2.39
C TRP A 96 -16.48 5.00 -1.57
N ASP A 97 -17.21 3.97 -2.02
CA ASP A 97 -18.42 3.46 -1.37
C ASP A 97 -18.05 2.95 0.03
N ARG A 98 -18.46 3.71 1.04
CA ARG A 98 -18.21 3.39 2.44
C ARG A 98 -19.13 2.29 2.90
N ILE A 99 -18.57 1.37 3.66
CA ILE A 99 -19.26 0.27 4.34
C ILE A 99 -19.07 0.44 5.85
N VAL A 100 -20.04 -0.07 6.60
CA VAL A 100 -19.96 -0.11 8.07
C VAL A 100 -19.68 -1.54 8.47
N ILE A 101 -18.62 -1.75 9.23
CA ILE A 101 -18.25 -3.08 9.75
C ILE A 101 -18.29 -3.06 11.28
N PRO A 102 -18.73 -4.14 11.93
CA PRO A 102 -18.74 -4.23 13.39
C PRO A 102 -17.31 -4.27 13.93
N TYR A 103 -17.11 -3.64 15.08
CA TYR A 103 -15.89 -3.60 15.86
C TYR A 103 -16.22 -3.75 17.35
N LYS A 104 -15.22 -4.08 18.18
CA LYS A 104 -15.34 -4.41 19.61
C LYS A 104 -16.43 -3.60 20.35
N ASN A 105 -17.18 -4.25 21.23
CA ASN A 105 -18.17 -3.62 22.15
C ASN A 105 -19.19 -2.72 21.42
N GLU A 106 -19.88 -3.26 20.42
CA GLU A 106 -20.90 -2.55 19.60
C GLU A 106 -20.40 -1.32 18.84
N LEU A 107 -19.09 -1.11 18.80
CA LEU A 107 -18.50 -0.07 17.98
C LEU A 107 -18.60 -0.47 16.51
N HIS A 108 -18.64 0.54 15.65
CA HIS A 108 -18.72 0.35 14.21
C HIS A 108 -17.64 1.17 13.53
N ILE A 109 -16.99 0.61 12.52
CA ILE A 109 -15.98 1.30 11.72
C ILE A 109 -16.57 1.60 10.36
N GLN A 110 -16.52 2.87 9.97
CA GLN A 110 -16.80 3.28 8.60
C GLN A 110 -15.52 3.19 7.76
N THR A 111 -15.48 2.27 6.81
CA THR A 111 -14.31 2.01 5.95
C THR A 111 -14.73 1.74 4.50
N THR A 112 -13.81 1.36 3.62
CA THR A 112 -14.12 0.91 2.26
C THR A 112 -13.47 -0.44 1.98
N ILE A 113 -14.04 -1.24 1.07
CA ILE A 113 -13.42 -2.49 0.59
C ILE A 113 -12.00 -2.22 0.06
N GLY A 114 -11.78 -1.07 -0.58
CA GLY A 114 -10.47 -0.68 -1.09
C GLY A 114 -9.42 -0.51 0.00
N GLN A 115 -9.79 0.15 1.10
CA GLN A 115 -8.91 0.36 2.24
C GLN A 115 -8.59 -0.98 2.94
N LEU A 116 -9.61 -1.83 3.12
CA LEU A 116 -9.43 -3.17 3.68
C LEU A 116 -8.53 -4.07 2.81
N ASN A 117 -8.70 -4.07 1.49
CA ASN A 117 -7.82 -4.84 0.60
C ASN A 117 -6.37 -4.33 0.63
N PHE A 118 -6.19 -3.00 0.62
CA PHE A 118 -4.88 -2.38 0.66
C PHE A 118 -4.11 -2.79 1.93
N PHE A 119 -4.74 -2.66 3.10
CA PHE A 119 -4.09 -2.99 4.35
C PHE A 119 -3.88 -4.49 4.56
N LYS A 120 -4.79 -5.34 4.08
CA LYS A 120 -4.60 -6.79 4.09
C LYS A 120 -3.33 -7.15 3.31
N TRP A 121 -3.19 -6.61 2.12
CA TRP A 121 -1.96 -6.77 1.33
C TRP A 121 -0.72 -6.21 2.04
N ALA A 122 -0.82 -5.04 2.68
CA ALA A 122 0.32 -4.45 3.38
C ALA A 122 0.78 -5.30 4.57
N LEU A 123 -0.16 -5.87 5.34
CA LEU A 123 0.13 -6.77 6.45
C LEU A 123 0.72 -8.10 5.97
N GLU A 124 0.07 -8.77 5.00
CA GLU A 124 0.51 -10.07 4.48
C GLU A 124 1.93 -10.01 3.89
N ASN A 125 2.31 -8.89 3.29
CA ASN A 125 3.61 -8.72 2.66
C ASN A 125 4.63 -8.02 3.55
N LYS A 126 4.37 -7.87 4.85
CA LYS A 126 5.29 -7.22 5.82
C LYS A 126 5.76 -5.83 5.41
N ILE A 127 4.90 -5.09 4.72
CA ILE A 127 5.18 -3.72 4.27
C ILE A 127 5.39 -2.80 5.47
N LEU A 128 4.54 -2.96 6.51
CA LEU A 128 4.63 -2.14 7.71
C LEU A 128 5.94 -2.39 8.47
N ASP A 129 6.40 -3.63 8.52
CA ASP A 129 7.64 -3.99 9.21
C ASP A 129 8.84 -3.31 8.53
N TYR A 130 8.92 -3.39 7.20
CA TYR A 130 9.94 -2.68 6.43
C TYR A 130 9.88 -1.16 6.64
N ILE A 131 8.68 -0.58 6.66
CA ILE A 131 8.51 0.86 6.91
C ILE A 131 9.00 1.24 8.30
N ARG A 132 8.76 0.43 9.33
CA ARG A 132 9.22 0.71 10.70
C ARG A 132 10.74 0.69 10.80
N GLU A 133 11.39 -0.26 10.13
CA GLU A 133 12.86 -0.38 10.11
C GLU A 133 13.54 0.79 9.38
N HIS A 134 12.90 1.34 8.34
CA HIS A 134 13.44 2.42 7.51
C HIS A 134 12.66 3.73 7.59
N LEU A 135 11.97 3.97 8.71
CA LEU A 135 10.97 5.04 8.81
C LEU A 135 11.55 6.42 8.51
N ASP A 136 12.67 6.76 9.15
CA ASP A 136 13.30 8.07 9.04
C ASP A 136 13.81 8.32 7.61
N GLU A 137 14.32 7.29 6.92
CA GLU A 137 14.76 7.40 5.52
C GLU A 137 13.59 7.70 4.58
N ILE A 138 12.48 6.97 4.76
CA ILE A 138 11.28 7.11 3.92
C ILE A 138 10.62 8.48 4.17
N GLU A 139 10.54 8.91 5.42
CA GLU A 139 9.97 10.20 5.79
C GLU A 139 10.81 11.37 5.28
N ASN A 140 12.12 11.31 5.42
CA ASN A 140 13.03 12.32 4.87
C ASN A 140 12.93 12.40 3.34
N ASP A 141 12.86 11.25 2.66
CA ASP A 141 12.66 11.19 1.22
C ASP A 141 11.31 11.82 0.79
N MET A 142 10.24 11.55 1.54
CA MET A 142 8.92 12.16 1.33
C MET A 142 8.98 13.69 1.49
N ASN A 143 9.55 14.16 2.60
CA ASN A 143 9.64 15.59 2.95
C ASN A 143 10.52 16.35 1.94
N ARG A 144 11.63 15.74 1.51
CA ARG A 144 12.51 16.30 0.47
C ARG A 144 11.76 16.49 -0.85
N ARG A 145 10.99 15.49 -1.31
CA ARG A 145 10.27 15.63 -2.59
C ARG A 145 9.08 16.57 -2.51
N ASN A 146 8.37 16.60 -1.39
CA ASN A 146 7.25 17.53 -1.18
C ASN A 146 7.71 18.99 -1.09
N SER A 147 8.87 19.26 -0.48
CA SER A 147 9.41 20.61 -0.30
C SER A 147 9.97 21.24 -1.58
N THR A 148 10.42 20.45 -2.57
CA THR A 148 10.87 20.98 -3.88
C THR A 148 9.80 21.78 -4.65
N SER A 149 8.54 21.62 -4.27
CA SER A 149 7.41 22.40 -4.80
C SER A 149 7.40 23.86 -4.32
N LYS A 150 7.88 24.13 -3.09
CA LYS A 150 7.81 25.45 -2.45
C LYS A 150 8.89 26.42 -2.95
N ASN A 151 10.10 25.92 -3.24
CA ASN A 151 11.23 26.78 -3.66
C ASN A 151 11.14 27.30 -5.12
N ARG A 152 10.14 26.89 -5.91
CA ARG A 152 9.95 27.36 -7.30
C ARG A 152 9.06 28.60 -7.43
N VAL A 153 8.35 29.00 -6.38
CA VAL A 153 7.41 30.14 -6.41
C VAL A 153 8.12 31.46 -6.71
N ILE A 154 9.41 31.58 -6.39
CA ILE A 154 10.18 32.82 -6.59
C ILE A 154 10.47 33.10 -8.08
N LYS A 155 10.44 32.11 -8.98
CA LYS A 155 11.00 32.27 -10.35
C LYS A 155 10.04 32.50 -11.52
N LYS A 156 8.70 32.44 -11.38
CA LYS A 156 7.80 32.74 -12.53
C LYS A 156 6.48 33.40 -12.12
N LYS A 157 6.37 34.70 -12.36
CA LYS A 157 5.14 35.53 -12.32
C LYS A 157 4.18 35.32 -13.51
N ILE A 158 4.32 34.23 -14.26
CA ILE A 158 3.44 33.95 -15.42
C ILE A 158 2.47 32.84 -15.02
N LYS A 159 1.20 33.19 -14.83
CA LYS A 159 0.08 32.29 -14.47
C LYS A 159 -0.22 31.29 -15.59
N THR A 160 0.64 30.29 -15.77
CA THR A 160 0.37 29.12 -16.62
C THR A 160 0.23 27.89 -15.75
N ARG A 161 -0.76 27.04 -16.06
CA ARG A 161 -1.01 25.78 -15.34
C ARG A 161 0.23 24.88 -15.44
N LYS A 162 0.78 24.48 -14.29
CA LYS A 162 1.96 23.61 -14.20
C LYS A 162 1.67 22.26 -14.88
N LYS A 163 2.52 21.84 -15.82
CA LYS A 163 2.48 20.48 -16.40
C LYS A 163 2.78 19.45 -15.32
N ARG A 164 2.08 18.31 -15.36
CA ARG A 164 2.27 17.19 -14.42
C ARG A 164 3.69 16.63 -14.57
N GLN A 165 4.43 16.51 -13.47
CA GLN A 165 5.78 15.93 -13.42
C GLN A 165 5.73 14.66 -12.55
N GLU A 166 6.50 13.63 -12.92
CA GLU A 166 6.68 12.45 -12.07
C GLU A 166 7.47 12.84 -10.81
N LEU A 167 6.97 12.46 -9.63
CA LEU A 167 7.65 12.73 -8.36
C LEU A 167 8.88 11.84 -8.17
N SER A 168 8.81 10.59 -8.64
CA SER A 168 9.94 9.67 -8.62
C SER A 168 10.11 8.95 -9.96
N CYS A 169 11.35 8.88 -10.45
CA CYS A 169 11.70 8.07 -11.60
C CYS A 169 11.68 6.58 -11.21
N SER A 170 11.25 5.73 -12.14
CA SER A 170 11.24 4.27 -11.90
C SER A 170 12.66 3.74 -11.96
N ALA A 171 13.09 2.98 -10.95
CA ALA A 171 14.37 2.27 -10.97
C ALA A 171 14.47 1.29 -12.16
N THR A 172 13.33 0.76 -12.62
CA THR A 172 13.25 -0.13 -13.79
C THR A 172 13.44 0.57 -15.13
N LYS A 173 13.49 1.91 -15.17
CA LYS A 173 13.86 2.67 -16.38
C LYS A 173 15.39 2.72 -16.58
N SER A 174 16.16 2.13 -15.67
CA SER A 174 17.62 1.95 -15.75
C SER A 174 17.98 0.47 -15.62
N ILE A 175 19.05 0.02 -16.27
CA ILE A 175 19.60 -1.33 -16.10
C ILE A 175 20.17 -1.41 -14.67
N ARG A 176 19.69 -2.37 -13.87
CA ARG A 176 20.21 -2.66 -12.53
C ARG A 176 20.64 -4.13 -12.47
N LYS A 177 21.82 -4.37 -11.90
CA LYS A 177 22.32 -5.72 -11.60
C LYS A 177 21.87 -6.11 -10.20
N GLU A 178 21.24 -7.27 -10.07
CA GLU A 178 20.86 -7.89 -8.78
C GLU A 178 21.63 -9.21 -8.71
N GLU A 179 22.41 -9.42 -7.65
CA GLU A 179 23.12 -10.70 -7.43
C GLU A 179 22.24 -11.56 -6.53
N VAL A 180 21.78 -12.69 -7.07
CA VAL A 180 20.86 -13.60 -6.39
C VAL A 180 21.43 -15.01 -6.47
N GLU A 181 21.56 -15.65 -5.31
CA GLU A 181 21.95 -17.05 -5.20
C GLU A 181 20.71 -17.95 -5.31
N ILE A 182 20.73 -18.91 -6.24
CA ILE A 182 19.62 -19.85 -6.47
C ILE A 182 20.13 -21.25 -6.15
N VAL A 183 19.62 -21.84 -5.07
CA VAL A 183 19.90 -23.23 -4.70
C VAL A 183 18.79 -24.12 -5.27
N VAL A 184 19.14 -24.93 -6.27
CA VAL A 184 18.23 -25.95 -6.84
C VAL A 184 18.46 -27.27 -6.11
N LYS A 185 17.42 -27.82 -5.48
CA LYS A 185 17.43 -29.16 -4.88
C LYS A 185 16.57 -30.09 -5.75
N PHE A 186 17.09 -31.28 -6.03
CA PHE A 186 16.36 -32.37 -6.65
C PHE A 186 16.17 -33.45 -5.59
N ASP A 187 14.94 -33.92 -5.43
CA ASP A 187 14.59 -35.10 -4.62
C ASP A 187 14.81 -36.39 -5.45
#